data_AF-A0A925ZJH8-F1
#
_entry.id   AF-A0A925ZJH8-F1
#
_cell.length_a   1.000
_cell.length_b   1.000
_cell.length_c   1.000
_cell.angle_alpha   90.00
_cell.angle_beta   90.00
_cell.angle_gamma   90.00
#
_symmetry.space_group_name_H-M   'P 1'
#
loop_
_entity.id
_entity.type
_entity.pdbx_description
1 polymer ?
#
loop_
_entity_poly.entity_id
_entity_poly.type
_entity_poly.pdbx_seq_one_letter_code
_entity_poly.pdbx_strand_id
1 'polypeptide(L)'
;MPKTIRTIVLLAALAPLTARADGMYEVSTGLPYDVEHPVDLVGGSGELYMRWVPLCDDGSGDHEWSRNPAAGIAPTCASDEYIRCIDGTRPTYYLDKARNLANSADITSDTWVFWFQGGGSCSDRDALGAGETCWDDYANPGETGEMGSTGNTRRIAGGGILDPNRAENEFKRSNRVQIKKCTYDRFTGAAELLSTPNGDGDDIDLYWHGRRTIAAVLSDLEDGAAYKHGGVDVVLPPLADAEGVLFSGHSGGSGGVIMNGDWMAEEVLAIAPTAEVRLLVDERFEPSLENEPGFDGGFTVPDDDDNGDGVIDIWDHIAPTTANPGTLPGGGAYHRGAYRPGGGVAAQQDQWNVSLDASCELALGAGDARCRNEFHVLANHVTTPFFVRQALRDAHQINGGYSFADDPTFRFTEAEYRARVFQQIDSFVEGHHNDSMAATGEAGIPAPTWALGVFASDTTVHAGDHDAFEFFDVKLCEVGVGTGPADAFSYHDALFRWLDSDTETIAVEDPAAFAGEYCNAAEPTCDCF
;
A
#
# COMPACT_ATOMS: atom_id res chain seq x y z
N MET A 1 57.41 34.21 -3.22
CA MET A 1 58.03 33.50 -2.08
C MET A 1 56.96 33.21 -1.04
N PRO A 2 56.99 32.04 -0.40
CA PRO A 2 55.81 31.18 -0.25
C PRO A 2 55.04 31.37 1.05
N LYS A 3 53.74 31.08 1.01
CA LYS A 3 52.86 30.94 2.18
C LYS A 3 53.06 29.54 2.79
N THR A 4 53.49 29.53 4.05
CA THR A 4 53.67 28.33 4.87
C THR A 4 52.31 27.79 5.32
N ILE A 5 52.00 26.54 4.98
CA ILE A 5 50.87 25.78 5.55
C ILE A 5 51.37 25.17 6.87
N ARG A 6 50.66 25.45 7.97
CA ARG A 6 50.89 24.80 9.27
C ARG A 6 49.96 23.59 9.38
N THR A 7 50.55 22.40 9.30
CA THR A 7 49.90 21.13 9.66
C THR A 7 49.79 21.05 11.18
N ILE A 8 48.58 20.95 11.70
CA ILE A 8 48.30 20.60 13.10
C ILE A 8 48.23 19.07 13.16
N VAL A 9 49.19 18.45 13.86
CA VAL A 9 49.17 17.03 14.19
C VAL A 9 48.52 16.90 15.57
N LEU A 10 47.29 16.39 15.61
CA LEU A 10 46.66 15.97 16.86
C LEU A 10 47.15 14.55 17.18
N LEU A 11 48.00 14.41 18.19
CA LEU A 11 48.28 13.12 18.82
C LEU A 11 47.13 12.79 19.78
N ALA A 12 46.24 11.89 19.36
CA ALA A 12 45.31 11.24 20.27
C ALA A 12 46.03 10.08 20.96
N ALA A 13 46.10 10.13 22.29
CA ALA A 13 46.61 9.06 23.12
C ALA A 13 45.62 7.90 23.12
N LEU A 14 46.04 6.74 22.62
CA LEU A 14 45.30 5.48 22.75
C LEU A 14 45.41 5.00 24.21
N ALA A 15 44.31 5.07 24.95
CA ALA A 15 44.11 4.29 26.16
C ALA A 15 43.61 2.88 25.76
N PRO A 16 44.07 1.80 26.41
CA PRO A 16 43.63 0.45 26.08
C PRO A 16 42.19 0.25 26.57
N LEU A 17 41.27 0.03 25.63
CA LEU A 17 39.92 -0.48 25.89
C LEU A 17 40.05 -1.89 26.47
N THR A 18 39.77 -2.01 27.76
CA THR A 18 39.47 -3.30 28.40
C THR A 18 38.15 -3.80 27.86
N ALA A 19 38.21 -4.92 27.13
CA ALA A 19 37.04 -5.66 26.69
C ALA A 19 36.15 -6.01 27.91
N ARG A 20 34.95 -5.43 27.95
CA ARG A 20 33.85 -5.97 28.75
C ARG A 20 33.15 -7.00 27.88
N ALA A 21 33.13 -8.23 28.36
CA ALA A 21 32.24 -9.27 27.88
C ALA A 21 30.89 -9.05 28.58
N ASP A 22 30.03 -8.25 27.96
CA ASP A 22 28.60 -8.21 28.26
C ASP A 22 27.89 -8.80 27.02
N GLY A 23 26.98 -9.74 27.27
CA GLY A 23 26.45 -10.64 26.27
C GLY A 23 25.60 -9.93 25.22
N MET A 24 26.20 -9.67 24.05
CA MET A 24 25.44 -9.56 22.82
C MET A 24 24.70 -10.88 22.60
N TYR A 25 23.40 -10.82 22.38
CA TYR A 25 22.78 -11.81 21.52
C TYR A 25 23.44 -11.60 20.15
N GLU A 26 24.45 -12.41 19.82
CA GLU A 26 24.73 -12.68 18.41
C GLU A 26 23.40 -13.18 17.85
N VAL A 27 22.68 -12.30 17.15
CA VAL A 27 21.73 -12.73 16.13
C VAL A 27 22.58 -13.58 15.20
N SER A 28 22.51 -14.88 15.42
CA SER A 28 23.29 -15.87 14.72
C SER A 28 23.25 -15.56 13.23
N THR A 29 24.37 -15.12 12.66
CA THR A 29 24.55 -15.06 11.21
C THR A 29 24.41 -16.46 10.58
N GLY A 30 24.34 -17.51 11.41
CA GLY A 30 23.75 -18.79 11.07
C GLY A 30 22.24 -18.79 11.32
N LEU A 31 21.48 -18.07 10.50
CA LEU A 31 20.07 -18.40 10.33
C LEU A 31 20.03 -19.82 9.71
N PRO A 32 19.27 -20.77 10.27
CA PRO A 32 19.16 -22.11 9.72
C PRO A 32 18.36 -22.03 8.41
N TYR A 33 19.05 -21.81 7.29
CA TYR A 33 18.46 -21.72 5.93
C TYR A 33 18.15 -23.09 5.30
N ASP A 34 18.26 -24.18 6.07
CA ASP A 34 17.99 -25.55 5.64
C ASP A 34 16.49 -25.86 5.66
N VAL A 35 15.78 -25.46 4.62
CA VAL A 35 14.46 -26.03 4.32
C VAL A 35 14.43 -26.40 2.84
N GLU A 36 14.63 -27.69 2.57
CA GLU A 36 14.26 -28.33 1.31
C GLU A 36 12.77 -28.05 0.98
N HIS A 37 12.49 -27.66 -0.26
CA HIS A 37 11.14 -27.60 -0.86
C HIS A 37 10.86 -28.89 -1.68
N PRO A 38 9.59 -29.29 -1.89
CA PRO A 38 8.97 -30.31 -1.06
C PRO A 38 8.89 -31.71 -1.69
N VAL A 39 9.05 -32.69 -0.82
CA VAL A 39 8.32 -33.97 -0.85
C VAL A 39 6.81 -33.67 -0.99
N ASP A 40 6.16 -34.25 -2.01
CA ASP A 40 4.71 -34.32 -2.26
C ASP A 40 3.81 -33.66 -1.19
N LEU A 41 3.50 -32.37 -1.34
CA LEU A 41 2.50 -31.75 -0.48
C LEU A 41 1.10 -32.14 -1.00
N VAL A 42 0.40 -33.01 -0.26
CA VAL A 42 -0.99 -33.38 -0.49
C VAL A 42 -1.88 -32.36 0.21
N GLY A 43 -2.67 -31.59 -0.52
CA GLY A 43 -3.70 -30.73 0.09
C GLY A 43 -4.85 -30.41 -0.84
N GLY A 44 -5.83 -29.71 -0.27
CA GLY A 44 -7.13 -29.46 -0.87
C GLY A 44 -7.10 -28.46 -2.00
N SER A 45 -8.13 -28.52 -2.84
CA SER A 45 -8.38 -27.52 -3.88
C SER A 45 -8.61 -26.16 -3.22
N GLY A 46 -7.79 -25.16 -3.55
CA GLY A 46 -8.05 -23.77 -3.19
C GLY A 46 -7.12 -23.12 -2.16
N GLU A 47 -5.87 -23.56 -2.10
CA GLU A 47 -4.81 -22.93 -1.30
C GLU A 47 -3.88 -22.13 -2.24
N LEU A 48 -3.28 -21.03 -1.76
CA LEU A 48 -2.12 -20.43 -2.41
C LEU A 48 -0.83 -21.07 -1.88
N TYR A 49 0.18 -21.14 -2.73
CA TYR A 49 1.44 -21.85 -2.52
C TYR A 49 2.60 -20.87 -2.35
N MET A 50 3.33 -21.01 -1.26
CA MET A 50 4.45 -20.13 -0.94
C MET A 50 5.61 -20.31 -1.93
N ARG A 51 6.19 -19.19 -2.35
CA ARG A 51 7.48 -19.07 -3.00
C ARG A 51 8.33 -18.04 -2.28
N TRP A 52 9.64 -18.19 -2.40
CA TRP A 52 10.60 -17.20 -1.95
C TRP A 52 10.82 -16.18 -3.06
N VAL A 53 10.80 -14.88 -2.72
CA VAL A 53 11.12 -13.80 -3.67
C VAL A 53 12.59 -13.93 -4.10
N PRO A 54 12.98 -13.76 -5.38
CA PRO A 54 14.39 -13.80 -5.81
C PRO A 54 15.32 -13.00 -4.90
N LEU A 55 16.59 -13.42 -4.79
CA LEU A 55 17.52 -12.71 -3.92
C LEU A 55 17.89 -11.34 -4.49
N CYS A 56 17.91 -11.19 -5.81
CA CYS A 56 18.31 -9.97 -6.50
C CYS A 56 17.11 -9.31 -7.20
N ASP A 57 17.20 -8.00 -7.41
CA ASP A 57 16.13 -7.20 -8.03
C ASP A 57 15.89 -7.57 -9.50
N ASP A 58 16.93 -7.99 -10.22
CA ASP A 58 16.86 -8.40 -11.63
C ASP A 58 16.33 -9.83 -11.84
N GLY A 59 15.72 -10.41 -10.79
CA GLY A 59 15.27 -11.80 -10.76
C GLY A 59 16.40 -12.83 -10.75
N SER A 60 17.65 -12.39 -10.90
CA SER A 60 18.82 -13.25 -10.79
C SER A 60 19.07 -13.61 -9.31
N GLY A 61 19.92 -14.61 -9.07
CA GLY A 61 20.20 -15.08 -7.72
C GLY A 61 19.11 -16.01 -7.15
N ASP A 62 19.54 -17.23 -6.82
CA ASP A 62 18.77 -18.27 -6.14
C ASP A 62 17.28 -18.31 -6.47
N HIS A 63 16.95 -18.61 -7.73
CA HIS A 63 15.83 -19.52 -7.97
C HIS A 63 16.05 -20.72 -7.04
N GLU A 64 14.97 -21.22 -6.46
CA GLU A 64 14.79 -22.29 -5.46
C GLU A 64 15.88 -23.41 -5.33
N TRP A 65 16.72 -23.61 -6.35
CA TRP A 65 17.76 -24.63 -6.55
C TRP A 65 19.16 -24.36 -5.97
N SER A 66 19.56 -23.12 -5.70
CA SER A 66 20.93 -22.82 -5.26
C SER A 66 21.23 -23.15 -3.80
N ARG A 67 20.22 -23.37 -2.97
CA ARG A 67 20.41 -23.72 -1.56
C ARG A 67 20.88 -25.14 -1.33
N ASN A 68 21.11 -25.90 -2.40
CA ASN A 68 22.00 -27.04 -2.31
C ASN A 68 23.45 -26.51 -2.34
N PRO A 69 24.18 -26.45 -1.20
CA PRO A 69 25.59 -26.08 -1.22
C PRO A 69 26.42 -27.00 -2.14
N ALA A 70 25.91 -28.18 -2.52
CA ALA A 70 26.53 -29.04 -3.53
C ALA A 70 26.33 -28.58 -4.98
N ALA A 71 25.33 -27.74 -5.27
CA ALA A 71 25.11 -27.12 -6.58
C ALA A 71 26.02 -25.90 -6.82
N GLY A 72 26.44 -25.22 -5.75
CA GLY A 72 27.51 -24.20 -5.78
C GLY A 72 27.22 -22.97 -6.64
N ILE A 73 25.95 -22.69 -6.97
CA ILE A 73 25.56 -21.48 -7.67
C ILE A 73 25.40 -20.39 -6.61
N ALA A 74 26.40 -19.52 -6.52
CA ALA A 74 26.30 -18.33 -5.69
C ALA A 74 25.29 -17.35 -6.31
N PRO A 75 24.62 -16.52 -5.50
CA PRO A 75 23.88 -15.37 -6.00
C PRO A 75 24.75 -14.54 -6.93
N THR A 76 24.16 -14.05 -8.01
CA THR A 76 24.82 -13.24 -9.03
C THR A 76 24.99 -11.78 -8.61
N CYS A 77 24.12 -11.31 -7.71
CA CYS A 77 24.19 -9.99 -7.09
C CYS A 77 25.04 -9.99 -5.82
N ALA A 78 25.52 -8.80 -5.44
CA ALA A 78 26.24 -8.60 -4.20
C ALA A 78 25.30 -8.70 -2.98
N SER A 79 25.85 -8.94 -1.78
CA SER A 79 25.03 -9.23 -0.59
C SER A 79 24.22 -8.05 -0.05
N ASP A 80 24.67 -6.83 -0.36
CA ASP A 80 23.98 -5.55 -0.19
C ASP A 80 22.80 -5.39 -1.16
N GLU A 81 22.84 -6.11 -2.29
CA GLU A 81 21.74 -6.17 -3.25
C GLU A 81 20.68 -7.23 -2.86
N TYR A 82 20.81 -7.92 -1.72
CA TYR A 82 19.83 -8.94 -1.31
C TYR A 82 18.50 -8.34 -0.86
N ILE A 83 17.41 -8.89 -1.39
CA ILE A 83 16.04 -8.55 -1.00
C ILE A 83 15.67 -9.24 0.32
N ARG A 84 15.10 -8.47 1.24
CA ARG A 84 14.97 -8.84 2.66
C ARG A 84 13.67 -8.31 3.24
N CYS A 85 13.08 -9.08 4.14
CA CYS A 85 12.13 -8.57 5.12
C CYS A 85 12.88 -7.66 6.11
N ILE A 86 12.13 -6.93 6.91
CA ILE A 86 12.73 -5.97 7.85
C ILE A 86 13.65 -6.64 8.88
N ASP A 87 13.37 -7.89 9.25
CA ASP A 87 14.22 -8.72 10.14
C ASP A 87 15.44 -9.36 9.44
N GLY A 88 15.66 -9.05 8.16
CA GLY A 88 16.75 -9.57 7.34
C GLY A 88 16.50 -10.95 6.73
N THR A 89 15.37 -11.61 7.02
CA THR A 89 14.96 -12.85 6.35
C THR A 89 14.52 -12.61 4.91
N ARG A 90 14.38 -13.65 4.09
CA ARG A 90 14.01 -13.52 2.67
C ARG A 90 12.49 -13.33 2.54
N PRO A 91 11.96 -12.35 1.78
CA PRO A 91 10.52 -12.23 1.59
C PRO A 91 9.91 -13.44 0.90
N THR A 92 8.62 -13.64 1.16
CA THR A 92 7.82 -14.68 0.51
C THR A 92 6.58 -14.08 -0.12
N TYR A 93 6.15 -14.70 -1.21
CA TYR A 93 4.84 -14.47 -1.78
C TYR A 93 4.13 -15.81 -1.96
N TYR A 94 2.83 -15.78 -2.19
CA TYR A 94 2.02 -16.96 -2.45
C TYR A 94 1.37 -16.85 -3.80
N LEU A 95 1.21 -17.96 -4.50
CA LEU A 95 0.48 -17.98 -5.76
C LEU A 95 -0.50 -19.15 -5.87
N ASP A 96 -1.53 -18.94 -6.67
CA ASP A 96 -2.37 -20.01 -7.18
C ASP A 96 -2.73 -19.71 -8.63
N LYS A 97 -2.97 -20.74 -9.41
CA LYS A 97 -3.37 -20.59 -10.81
C LYS A 97 -4.86 -20.28 -10.94
N ALA A 98 -5.24 -19.84 -12.13
CA ALA A 98 -6.63 -19.70 -12.50
C ALA A 98 -7.43 -21.02 -12.45
N ARG A 99 -8.72 -20.89 -12.13
CA ARG A 99 -9.68 -22.00 -12.02
C ARG A 99 -10.98 -21.69 -12.77
N ASN A 100 -11.57 -22.74 -13.31
CA ASN A 100 -12.85 -22.70 -14.00
C ASN A 100 -14.00 -22.61 -13.00
N LEU A 101 -14.92 -21.67 -13.21
CA LEU A 101 -16.10 -21.45 -12.37
C LEU A 101 -16.99 -22.70 -12.22
N ALA A 102 -17.14 -23.51 -13.27
CA ALA A 102 -18.15 -24.56 -13.34
C ALA A 102 -17.74 -25.86 -12.64
N ASN A 103 -16.44 -26.14 -12.54
CA ASN A 103 -15.94 -27.41 -12.02
C ASN A 103 -14.70 -27.30 -11.14
N SER A 104 -14.27 -26.07 -10.82
CA SER A 104 -13.04 -25.79 -10.07
C SER A 104 -11.80 -26.46 -10.68
N ALA A 105 -11.86 -26.84 -11.95
CA ALA A 105 -10.73 -27.38 -12.66
C ALA A 105 -9.79 -26.24 -12.99
N ASP A 106 -8.52 -26.54 -12.93
CA ASP A 106 -7.48 -25.60 -13.21
C ASP A 106 -7.48 -25.22 -14.70
N ILE A 107 -7.28 -23.93 -14.98
CA ILE A 107 -7.24 -23.40 -16.36
C ILE A 107 -5.97 -22.58 -16.56
N THR A 108 -5.56 -22.46 -17.81
CA THR A 108 -4.65 -21.38 -18.23
C THR A 108 -5.46 -20.10 -18.30
N SER A 109 -4.92 -19.02 -17.75
CA SER A 109 -5.48 -17.69 -17.87
C SER A 109 -4.34 -16.70 -18.04
N ASP A 110 -4.56 -15.72 -18.89
CA ASP A 110 -3.62 -14.65 -19.16
C ASP A 110 -3.95 -13.41 -18.30
N THR A 111 -4.85 -13.55 -17.33
CA THR A 111 -5.16 -12.51 -16.34
C THR A 111 -4.49 -12.79 -15.00
N TRP A 112 -4.01 -11.74 -14.33
CA TRP A 112 -3.30 -11.81 -13.06
C TRP A 112 -3.91 -10.84 -12.04
N VAL A 113 -4.00 -11.30 -10.79
CA VAL A 113 -4.37 -10.48 -9.62
C VAL A 113 -3.23 -10.56 -8.63
N PHE A 114 -2.58 -9.43 -8.39
CA PHE A 114 -1.59 -9.26 -7.34
C PHE A 114 -2.27 -8.58 -6.15
N TRP A 115 -2.11 -9.14 -4.96
CA TRP A 115 -2.68 -8.62 -3.74
C TRP A 115 -1.58 -8.33 -2.71
N PHE A 116 -1.50 -7.08 -2.27
CA PHE A 116 -0.55 -6.59 -1.27
C PHE A 116 -1.19 -6.61 0.10
N GLN A 117 -0.61 -7.40 1.01
CA GLN A 117 -1.12 -7.48 2.37
C GLN A 117 -1.02 -6.14 3.10
N GLY A 118 -2.11 -5.74 3.73
CA GLY A 118 -2.15 -4.57 4.61
C GLY A 118 -1.48 -4.76 5.97
N GLY A 119 -1.76 -3.82 6.85
CA GLY A 119 -1.27 -3.78 8.22
C GLY A 119 -0.47 -2.51 8.52
N GLY A 120 -0.09 -2.36 9.78
CA GLY A 120 0.67 -1.21 10.26
C GLY A 120 2.05 -1.08 9.61
N SER A 121 2.68 0.07 9.84
CA SER A 121 4.04 0.38 9.45
C SER A 121 4.80 0.87 10.68
N CYS A 122 6.10 0.62 10.75
CA CYS A 122 6.88 1.18 11.85
C CYS A 122 7.01 2.69 11.68
N SER A 123 6.50 3.46 12.63
CA SER A 123 6.60 4.93 12.65
C SER A 123 7.66 5.40 13.62
N ASP A 124 8.21 6.60 13.38
CA ASP A 124 9.04 7.28 14.36
C ASP A 124 8.15 7.71 15.54
N ARG A 125 8.08 6.89 16.58
CA ARG A 125 7.42 7.25 17.85
C ARG A 125 8.43 7.95 18.75
N ASP A 126 8.01 9.07 19.31
CA ASP A 126 8.69 9.74 20.43
C ASP A 126 10.16 10.14 20.19
N ALA A 127 10.53 10.44 18.93
CA ALA A 127 11.87 10.85 18.51
C ALA A 127 12.97 9.80 18.78
N LEU A 128 12.58 8.53 18.98
CA LEU A 128 13.50 7.39 19.08
C LEU A 128 13.87 6.84 17.69
N GLY A 129 13.26 7.33 16.61
CA GLY A 129 13.43 6.83 15.25
C GLY A 129 12.48 5.65 14.97
N ALA A 130 12.15 5.43 13.69
CA ALA A 130 11.26 4.32 13.33
C ALA A 130 11.91 2.95 13.58
N GLY A 131 13.25 2.89 13.65
CA GLY A 131 13.98 1.66 13.93
C GLY A 131 13.76 1.11 15.33
N GLU A 132 13.72 1.97 16.36
CA GLU A 132 13.47 1.51 17.73
C GLU A 132 12.01 1.08 17.93
N THR A 133 11.07 1.82 17.33
CA THR A 133 9.65 1.41 17.36
C THR A 133 9.46 0.07 16.65
N CYS A 134 10.11 -0.14 15.51
CA CYS A 134 10.14 -1.44 14.84
C CYS A 134 10.69 -2.54 15.73
N TRP A 135 11.78 -2.26 16.46
CA TRP A 135 12.37 -3.27 17.32
C TRP A 135 11.48 -3.63 18.49
N ASP A 136 10.85 -2.65 19.13
CA ASP A 136 9.86 -2.87 20.19
C ASP A 136 8.67 -3.71 19.69
N ASP A 137 8.17 -3.40 18.48
CA ASP A 137 7.14 -4.17 17.82
C ASP A 137 7.66 -5.59 17.49
N TYR A 138 8.88 -5.73 16.96
CA TYR A 138 9.50 -7.03 16.67
C TYR A 138 9.65 -7.91 17.91
N ALA A 139 9.99 -7.30 19.05
CA ALA A 139 10.12 -7.97 20.34
C ALA A 139 8.77 -8.47 20.87
N ASN A 140 7.64 -7.99 20.34
CA ASN A 140 6.33 -8.53 20.60
C ASN A 140 6.10 -9.81 19.77
N PRO A 141 5.93 -10.99 20.41
CA PRO A 141 5.76 -12.26 19.70
C PRO A 141 4.58 -12.31 18.72
N GLY A 142 3.60 -11.42 18.86
CA GLY A 142 2.48 -11.29 17.93
C GLY A 142 2.85 -10.66 16.59
N GLU A 143 3.86 -9.80 16.55
CA GLU A 143 4.28 -9.02 15.39
C GLU A 143 5.56 -9.60 14.74
N THR A 144 6.39 -10.32 15.51
CA THR A 144 7.61 -10.97 15.00
C THR A 144 7.35 -11.82 13.75
N GLY A 145 6.19 -12.47 13.69
CA GLY A 145 5.79 -13.30 12.56
C GLY A 145 5.44 -12.51 11.29
N GLU A 146 5.00 -11.27 11.42
CA GLU A 146 4.71 -10.38 10.28
C GLU A 146 5.95 -9.65 9.78
N MET A 147 6.94 -9.38 10.64
CA MET A 147 8.19 -8.67 10.30
C MET A 147 9.22 -9.53 9.57
N GLY A 148 8.91 -10.80 9.36
CA GLY A 148 9.80 -11.77 8.75
C GLY A 148 9.05 -12.85 7.99
N SER A 149 9.80 -13.84 7.56
CA SER A 149 9.27 -15.02 6.84
C SER A 149 9.42 -16.32 7.62
N THR A 150 10.07 -16.29 8.79
CA THR A 150 10.38 -17.50 9.59
C THR A 150 9.11 -18.26 9.99
N GLY A 151 8.00 -17.55 10.20
CA GLY A 151 6.71 -18.12 10.60
C GLY A 151 5.78 -18.50 9.44
N ASN A 152 6.16 -18.19 8.19
CA ASN A 152 5.25 -18.35 7.06
C ASN A 152 4.97 -19.82 6.76
N THR A 153 3.70 -20.17 6.70
CA THR A 153 3.27 -21.51 6.31
C THR A 153 3.52 -21.71 4.82
N ARG A 154 3.78 -22.94 4.38
CA ARG A 154 3.99 -23.23 2.95
C ARG A 154 2.75 -22.96 2.09
N ARG A 155 1.59 -22.80 2.73
CA ARG A 155 0.30 -22.59 2.08
C ARG A 155 -0.61 -21.77 2.95
N ILE A 156 -1.50 -21.04 2.31
CA ILE A 156 -2.55 -20.26 2.95
C ILE A 156 -3.85 -20.42 2.17
N ALA A 157 -4.98 -20.24 2.84
CA ALA A 157 -6.25 -20.09 2.15
C ALA A 157 -6.33 -18.68 1.57
N GLY A 158 -6.85 -18.56 0.34
CA GLY A 158 -7.23 -17.27 -0.23
C GLY A 158 -8.61 -16.87 0.27
N GLY A 159 -8.77 -15.62 0.72
CA GLY A 159 -10.06 -15.03 1.05
C GLY A 159 -10.46 -13.97 0.02
N GLY A 160 -11.74 -13.59 0.02
CA GLY A 160 -12.26 -12.47 -0.79
C GLY A 160 -11.90 -12.60 -2.27
N ILE A 161 -11.23 -11.60 -2.84
CA ILE A 161 -10.75 -11.56 -4.23
C ILE A 161 -9.85 -12.76 -4.58
N LEU A 162 -9.12 -13.31 -3.62
CA LEU A 162 -8.24 -14.45 -3.81
C LEU A 162 -8.95 -15.81 -3.62
N ASP A 163 -10.23 -15.84 -3.20
CA ASP A 163 -10.95 -17.08 -2.86
C ASP A 163 -11.22 -17.95 -4.12
N PRO A 164 -10.60 -19.13 -4.26
CA PRO A 164 -10.80 -20.04 -5.39
C PRO A 164 -12.10 -20.84 -5.34
N ASN A 165 -12.78 -20.87 -4.20
CA ASN A 165 -13.86 -21.80 -3.90
C ASN A 165 -15.23 -21.12 -3.92
N ARG A 166 -15.29 -19.79 -3.77
CA ARG A 166 -16.54 -19.04 -3.87
C ARG A 166 -17.07 -19.05 -5.30
N ALA A 167 -18.35 -19.40 -5.47
CA ALA A 167 -18.93 -19.60 -6.80
C ALA A 167 -19.02 -18.28 -7.57
N GLU A 168 -19.34 -17.21 -6.85
CA GLU A 168 -19.53 -15.85 -7.33
C GLU A 168 -18.21 -15.14 -7.67
N ASN A 169 -17.07 -15.60 -7.12
CA ASN A 169 -15.79 -14.95 -7.36
C ASN A 169 -15.34 -15.14 -8.81
N GLU A 170 -15.41 -14.09 -9.62
CA GLU A 170 -14.93 -14.09 -11.01
C GLU A 170 -13.39 -14.04 -11.08
N PHE A 171 -12.74 -13.45 -10.09
CA PHE A 171 -11.28 -13.34 -10.01
C PHE A 171 -10.56 -14.68 -9.83
N LYS A 172 -11.28 -15.74 -9.45
CA LYS A 172 -10.68 -17.08 -9.42
C LYS A 172 -10.28 -17.59 -10.80
N ARG A 173 -10.76 -16.96 -11.88
CA ARG A 173 -10.32 -17.19 -13.27
C ARG A 173 -8.99 -16.51 -13.60
N SER A 174 -8.44 -15.71 -12.69
CA SER A 174 -7.09 -15.13 -12.82
C SER A 174 -6.07 -15.97 -12.06
N ASN A 175 -4.82 -15.88 -12.51
CA ASN A 175 -3.68 -16.25 -11.66
C ASN A 175 -3.66 -15.29 -10.47
N ARG A 176 -3.46 -15.82 -9.27
CA ARG A 176 -3.62 -15.07 -8.02
C ARG A 176 -2.30 -15.08 -7.28
N VAL A 177 -1.83 -13.90 -6.90
CA VAL A 177 -0.56 -13.69 -6.23
C VAL A 177 -0.83 -12.88 -4.97
N GLN A 178 -0.37 -13.34 -3.82
CA GLN A 178 -0.40 -12.62 -2.56
C GLN A 178 1.02 -12.33 -2.09
N ILE A 179 1.37 -11.06 -2.02
CA ILE A 179 2.67 -10.62 -1.51
C ILE A 179 2.49 -10.32 -0.02
N LYS A 180 3.17 -11.08 0.83
CA LYS A 180 3.10 -10.87 2.28
C LYS A 180 3.83 -9.59 2.65
N LYS A 181 3.20 -8.83 3.53
CA LYS A 181 3.86 -7.74 4.22
C LYS A 181 4.95 -8.34 5.10
N CYS A 182 6.19 -7.90 4.90
CA CYS A 182 7.27 -8.14 5.86
C CYS A 182 8.31 -7.02 5.91
N THR A 183 8.12 -5.94 5.16
CA THR A 183 9.06 -4.80 5.07
C THR A 183 8.64 -3.61 5.92
N TYR A 184 7.35 -3.54 6.34
CA TYR A 184 6.81 -2.47 7.20
C TYR A 184 6.97 -1.03 6.67
N ASP A 185 7.30 -0.88 5.39
CA ASP A 185 7.47 0.36 4.63
C ASP A 185 6.32 0.60 3.63
N ARG A 186 5.18 -0.06 3.85
CA ARG A 186 4.01 -0.03 2.94
C ARG A 186 4.33 -0.44 1.50
N PHE A 187 5.34 -1.29 1.29
CA PHE A 187 5.86 -1.64 -0.02
C PHE A 187 6.47 -0.48 -0.83
N THR A 188 6.84 0.62 -0.18
CA THR A 188 7.34 1.82 -0.85
C THR A 188 8.86 2.02 -0.69
N GLY A 189 9.47 1.31 0.25
CA GLY A 189 10.88 1.47 0.58
C GLY A 189 11.83 0.81 -0.42
N ALA A 190 13.01 1.42 -0.53
CA ALA A 190 14.14 0.93 -1.33
C ALA A 190 15.49 1.15 -0.61
N ALA A 191 15.50 1.21 0.72
CA ALA A 191 16.72 1.43 1.50
C ALA A 191 17.50 0.11 1.68
N GLU A 192 18.77 0.08 1.26
CA GLU A 192 19.64 -1.12 1.29
C GLU A 192 19.97 -1.62 2.70
N LEU A 193 20.25 -0.71 3.63
CA LEU A 193 20.48 -1.01 5.04
C LEU A 193 20.45 0.29 5.86
N LEU A 194 19.63 0.31 6.91
CA LEU A 194 19.79 1.28 7.99
C LEU A 194 20.29 0.57 9.24
N SER A 195 21.56 0.76 9.57
CA SER A 195 22.04 0.52 10.93
C SER A 195 21.56 1.71 11.77
N THR A 196 20.48 1.53 12.52
CA THR A 196 20.00 2.54 13.45
C THR A 196 20.77 2.39 14.77
N PRO A 197 21.55 3.40 15.20
CA PRO A 197 22.11 3.39 16.54
C PRO A 197 20.94 3.41 17.52
N ASN A 198 20.70 2.31 18.24
CA ASN A 198 19.67 2.30 19.26
C ASN A 198 20.08 3.24 20.41
N GLY A 199 19.10 3.91 21.02
CA GLY A 199 19.28 4.72 22.22
C GLY A 199 19.86 3.93 23.40
N ASP A 200 19.79 2.61 23.39
CA ASP A 200 20.40 1.71 24.38
C ASP A 200 21.81 1.21 24.01
N GLY A 201 22.26 1.45 22.77
CA GLY A 201 23.59 1.11 22.26
C GLY A 201 23.69 -0.18 21.42
N ASP A 202 22.57 -0.85 21.13
CA ASP A 202 22.55 -1.99 20.21
C ASP A 202 22.34 -1.50 18.76
N ASP A 203 23.27 -1.80 17.85
CA ASP A 203 23.06 -1.53 16.42
C ASP A 203 22.19 -2.64 15.84
N ILE A 204 20.99 -2.28 15.33
CA ILE A 204 20.09 -3.20 14.64
C ILE A 204 20.07 -2.84 13.16
N ASP A 205 20.23 -3.86 12.34
CA ASP A 205 20.14 -3.76 10.88
C ASP A 205 18.68 -3.98 10.45
N LEU A 206 18.06 -2.93 9.91
CA LEU A 206 16.70 -2.98 9.36
C LEU A 206 16.71 -2.75 7.85
N TYR A 207 15.78 -3.42 7.16
CA TYR A 207 15.66 -3.40 5.70
C TYR A 207 14.28 -2.93 5.26
N TRP A 208 14.25 -1.95 4.36
CA TRP A 208 13.02 -1.39 3.81
C TRP A 208 13.01 -1.68 2.30
N HIS A 209 12.74 -2.94 1.97
CA HIS A 209 12.84 -3.47 0.61
C HIS A 209 11.47 -3.70 -0.04
N GLY A 210 10.47 -2.91 0.34
CA GLY A 210 9.10 -3.01 -0.16
C GLY A 210 9.02 -3.02 -1.68
N ARG A 211 9.51 -1.96 -2.34
CA ARG A 211 9.47 -1.83 -3.81
C ARG A 211 10.37 -2.85 -4.50
N ARG A 212 11.53 -3.13 -3.90
CA ARG A 212 12.47 -4.17 -4.37
C ARG A 212 11.84 -5.55 -4.40
N THR A 213 11.04 -5.87 -3.37
CA THR A 213 10.26 -7.10 -3.29
C THR A 213 9.26 -7.20 -4.45
N ILE A 214 8.58 -6.10 -4.81
CA ILE A 214 7.65 -6.08 -5.96
C ILE A 214 8.41 -6.39 -7.25
N ALA A 215 9.50 -5.68 -7.53
CA ALA A 215 10.28 -5.85 -8.76
C ALA A 215 10.74 -7.31 -8.95
N ALA A 216 11.29 -7.92 -7.91
CA ALA A 216 11.75 -9.29 -7.97
C ALA A 216 10.60 -10.32 -8.09
N VAL A 217 9.42 -10.04 -7.54
CA VAL A 217 8.24 -10.90 -7.78
C VAL A 217 7.80 -10.82 -9.23
N LEU A 218 7.74 -9.63 -9.82
CA LEU A 218 7.39 -9.47 -11.24
C LEU A 218 8.40 -10.18 -12.14
N SER A 219 9.69 -10.05 -11.85
CA SER A 219 10.74 -10.74 -12.60
C SER A 219 10.71 -12.27 -12.42
N ASP A 220 10.44 -12.81 -11.22
CA ASP A 220 10.29 -14.27 -11.02
C ASP A 220 9.11 -14.86 -11.83
N LEU A 221 8.09 -14.03 -12.10
CA LEU A 221 6.89 -14.43 -12.83
C LEU A 221 6.96 -14.14 -14.33
N GLU A 222 7.99 -13.42 -14.81
CA GLU A 222 8.17 -13.06 -16.23
C GLU A 222 8.04 -14.29 -17.15
N ASP A 223 8.78 -15.35 -16.84
CA ASP A 223 8.81 -16.64 -17.55
C ASP A 223 7.75 -17.65 -17.05
N GLY A 224 6.94 -17.25 -16.08
CA GLY A 224 5.92 -18.08 -15.43
C GLY A 224 6.47 -18.85 -14.23
N ALA A 225 5.57 -19.55 -13.53
CA ALA A 225 5.89 -20.25 -12.29
C ALA A 225 5.40 -21.70 -12.31
N ALA A 226 6.02 -22.54 -11.49
CA ALA A 226 5.57 -23.89 -11.26
C ALA A 226 5.59 -24.26 -9.77
N TYR A 227 4.66 -25.11 -9.36
CA TYR A 227 4.60 -25.68 -8.01
C TYR A 227 3.97 -27.08 -8.01
N LYS A 228 4.11 -27.83 -6.91
CA LYS A 228 3.51 -29.17 -6.75
C LYS A 228 2.18 -29.11 -5.98
N HIS A 229 1.10 -29.62 -6.59
CA HIS A 229 -0.20 -29.82 -5.95
C HIS A 229 -0.59 -31.30 -5.96
N GLY A 230 -0.62 -31.96 -4.79
CA GLY A 230 -0.98 -33.37 -4.72
C GLY A 230 -0.06 -34.28 -5.54
N GLY A 231 1.22 -33.92 -5.65
CA GLY A 231 2.22 -34.61 -6.47
C GLY A 231 2.19 -34.28 -7.96
N VAL A 232 1.22 -33.49 -8.42
CA VAL A 232 1.10 -33.04 -9.81
C VAL A 232 1.83 -31.71 -10.00
N ASP A 233 2.58 -31.59 -11.10
CA ASP A 233 3.15 -30.32 -11.52
C ASP A 233 2.04 -29.38 -11.98
N VAL A 234 1.95 -28.24 -11.29
CA VAL A 234 1.15 -27.10 -11.69
C VAL A 234 2.08 -26.09 -12.34
N VAL A 235 1.74 -25.65 -13.54
CA VAL A 235 2.46 -24.61 -14.29
C VAL A 235 1.51 -23.46 -14.53
N LEU A 236 1.94 -22.25 -14.18
CA LEU A 236 1.28 -21.00 -14.53
C LEU A 236 1.85 -20.51 -15.85
N PRO A 237 1.06 -19.82 -16.68
CA PRO A 237 1.60 -19.15 -17.85
C PRO A 237 2.63 -18.08 -17.45
N PRO A 238 3.49 -17.64 -18.38
CA PRO A 238 4.34 -16.47 -18.20
C PRO A 238 3.54 -15.20 -17.92
N LEU A 239 4.06 -14.31 -17.05
CA LEU A 239 3.53 -12.94 -16.94
C LEU A 239 3.74 -12.18 -18.25
N ALA A 240 4.78 -12.50 -19.03
CA ALA A 240 5.02 -11.95 -20.36
C ALA A 240 3.86 -12.19 -21.36
N ASP A 241 3.02 -13.19 -21.11
CA ASP A 241 1.84 -13.51 -21.93
C ASP A 241 0.55 -12.86 -21.38
N ALA A 242 0.64 -12.01 -20.35
CA ALA A 242 -0.55 -11.44 -19.71
C ALA A 242 -1.35 -10.52 -20.64
N GLU A 243 -2.67 -10.67 -20.61
CA GLU A 243 -3.64 -9.76 -21.23
C GLU A 243 -4.18 -8.73 -20.23
N GLY A 244 -4.22 -9.06 -18.93
CA GLY A 244 -4.71 -8.15 -17.90
C GLY A 244 -4.05 -8.37 -16.54
N VAL A 245 -3.71 -7.29 -15.85
CA VAL A 245 -3.08 -7.31 -14.53
C VAL A 245 -3.79 -6.33 -13.60
N LEU A 246 -4.31 -6.85 -12.50
CA LEU A 246 -4.88 -6.05 -11.41
C LEU A 246 -3.93 -6.06 -10.21
N PHE A 247 -3.47 -4.88 -9.80
CA PHE A 247 -2.75 -4.68 -8.54
C PHE A 247 -3.71 -4.18 -7.47
N SER A 248 -4.02 -5.03 -6.49
CA SER A 248 -4.85 -4.69 -5.33
C SER A 248 -4.00 -4.59 -4.08
N GLY A 249 -4.29 -3.61 -3.23
CA GLY A 249 -3.71 -3.51 -1.90
C GLY A 249 -4.77 -3.12 -0.89
N HIS A 250 -4.67 -3.68 0.30
CA HIS A 250 -5.51 -3.34 1.44
C HIS A 250 -4.73 -2.51 2.47
N SER A 251 -5.31 -1.46 3.04
CA SER A 251 -4.71 -0.68 4.12
C SER A 251 -3.28 -0.20 3.75
N GLY A 252 -2.26 -0.46 4.59
CA GLY A 252 -0.87 -0.15 4.28
C GLY A 252 -0.35 -0.76 2.96
N GLY A 253 -0.95 -1.86 2.49
CA GLY A 253 -0.64 -2.46 1.18
C GLY A 253 -1.09 -1.59 0.02
N SER A 254 -2.21 -0.87 0.15
CA SER A 254 -2.67 0.10 -0.84
C SER A 254 -1.79 1.34 -0.89
N GLY A 255 -1.10 1.69 0.20
CA GLY A 255 -0.04 2.71 0.15
C GLY A 255 1.03 2.35 -0.88
N GLY A 256 1.39 1.08 -0.95
CA GLY A 256 2.27 0.53 -1.99
C GLY A 256 1.67 0.61 -3.38
N VAL A 257 0.39 0.28 -3.54
CA VAL A 257 -0.33 0.37 -4.83
C VAL A 257 -0.40 1.81 -5.33
N ILE A 258 -0.68 2.76 -4.46
CA ILE A 258 -0.76 4.18 -4.80
C ILE A 258 0.61 4.71 -5.22
N MET A 259 1.62 4.54 -4.37
CA MET A 259 2.94 5.15 -4.55
C MET A 259 3.76 4.50 -5.67
N ASN A 260 3.43 3.26 -6.03
CA ASN A 260 4.13 2.52 -7.07
C ASN A 260 3.24 2.25 -8.29
N GLY A 261 1.99 2.72 -8.34
CA GLY A 261 0.98 2.30 -9.33
C GLY A 261 1.45 2.41 -10.78
N ASP A 262 1.90 3.61 -11.17
CA ASP A 262 2.38 3.89 -12.53
C ASP A 262 3.70 3.19 -12.83
N TRP A 263 4.59 3.07 -11.83
CA TRP A 263 5.82 2.30 -12.00
C TRP A 263 5.52 0.80 -12.19
N MET A 264 4.62 0.21 -11.40
CA MET A 264 4.24 -1.20 -11.57
C MET A 264 3.60 -1.43 -12.94
N ALA A 265 2.79 -0.47 -13.42
CA ALA A 265 2.27 -0.52 -14.77
C ALA A 265 3.38 -0.45 -15.84
N GLU A 266 4.37 0.42 -15.67
CA GLU A 266 5.54 0.48 -16.55
C GLU A 266 6.33 -0.83 -16.57
N GLU A 267 6.61 -1.42 -15.39
CA GLU A 267 7.33 -2.70 -15.27
C GLU A 267 6.55 -3.84 -15.95
N VAL A 268 5.23 -3.92 -15.73
CA VAL A 268 4.38 -4.91 -16.40
C VAL A 268 4.34 -4.68 -17.90
N LEU A 269 4.23 -3.45 -18.38
CA LEU A 269 4.20 -3.14 -19.82
C LEU A 269 5.57 -3.37 -20.49
N ALA A 270 6.67 -3.34 -19.74
CA ALA A 270 7.97 -3.76 -20.23
C ALA A 270 8.04 -5.28 -20.45
N ILE A 271 7.40 -6.06 -19.58
CA ILE A 271 7.31 -7.54 -19.64
C ILE A 271 6.25 -8.01 -20.66
N ALA A 272 5.05 -7.43 -20.59
CA ALA A 272 3.86 -7.76 -21.36
C ALA A 272 3.28 -6.48 -22.02
N PRO A 273 3.81 -6.05 -23.19
CA PRO A 273 3.49 -4.74 -23.78
C PRO A 273 2.03 -4.54 -24.22
N THR A 274 1.22 -5.59 -24.20
CA THR A 274 -0.20 -5.55 -24.55
C THR A 274 -1.12 -5.72 -23.36
N ALA A 275 -0.57 -5.94 -22.15
CA ALA A 275 -1.36 -6.13 -20.96
C ALA A 275 -2.11 -4.84 -20.60
N GLU A 276 -3.35 -4.99 -20.17
CA GLU A 276 -4.09 -3.94 -19.50
C GLU A 276 -3.73 -3.95 -18.00
N VAL A 277 -3.22 -2.83 -17.48
CA VAL A 277 -2.86 -2.72 -16.06
C VAL A 277 -3.85 -1.82 -15.34
N ARG A 278 -4.35 -2.29 -14.20
CA ARG A 278 -5.30 -1.57 -13.35
C ARG A 278 -4.91 -1.68 -11.88
N LEU A 279 -5.34 -0.70 -11.10
CA LEU A 279 -5.11 -0.65 -9.67
C LEU A 279 -6.43 -0.78 -8.90
N LEU A 280 -6.34 -1.38 -7.72
CA LEU A 280 -7.40 -1.39 -6.72
C LEU A 280 -6.83 -0.91 -5.38
N VAL A 281 -7.37 0.22 -4.91
CA VAL A 281 -7.01 0.86 -3.66
C VAL A 281 -8.11 0.57 -2.64
N ASP A 282 -7.84 -0.34 -1.70
CA ASP A 282 -8.82 -0.76 -0.69
C ASP A 282 -8.45 -0.26 0.72
N GLU A 283 -9.36 0.47 1.36
CA GLU A 283 -9.24 1.05 2.72
C GLU A 283 -8.00 1.94 2.96
N ARG A 284 -7.67 2.75 1.94
CA ARG A 284 -6.56 3.70 1.98
C ARG A 284 -6.88 5.02 1.28
N PHE A 285 -8.16 5.36 1.17
CA PHE A 285 -8.60 6.62 0.61
C PHE A 285 -8.81 7.63 1.75
N GLU A 286 -7.69 8.13 2.27
CA GLU A 286 -7.68 8.95 3.48
C GLU A 286 -8.27 10.35 3.22
N PRO A 287 -9.16 10.85 4.09
CA PRO A 287 -9.62 12.23 4.03
C PRO A 287 -8.48 13.21 4.24
N SER A 288 -8.28 14.08 3.25
CA SER A 288 -7.39 15.22 3.34
C SER A 288 -8.11 16.37 4.06
N LEU A 289 -7.36 17.10 4.90
CA LEU A 289 -7.91 18.25 5.62
C LEU A 289 -8.37 19.37 4.68
N GLU A 290 -7.63 19.54 3.57
CA GLU A 290 -7.84 20.61 2.60
C GLU A 290 -8.93 20.25 1.56
N ASN A 291 -9.45 19.02 1.58
CA ASN A 291 -10.16 18.42 0.44
C ASN A 291 -9.37 18.67 -0.86
N GLU A 292 -8.15 18.11 -0.96
CA GLU A 292 -7.22 18.40 -2.06
C GLU A 292 -7.85 18.41 -3.47
N PRO A 293 -8.79 17.52 -3.86
CA PRO A 293 -9.40 17.59 -5.18
C PRO A 293 -10.39 18.76 -5.36
N GLY A 294 -10.87 19.43 -4.32
CA GLY A 294 -11.81 20.55 -4.41
C GLY A 294 -11.19 21.94 -4.22
N PHE A 295 -9.85 22.07 -4.16
CA PHE A 295 -9.20 23.34 -3.88
C PHE A 295 -9.23 24.29 -5.08
N ASP A 296 -10.33 25.02 -5.24
CA ASP A 296 -10.45 26.04 -6.26
C ASP A 296 -9.77 27.32 -5.76
N GLY A 297 -8.54 27.59 -6.22
CA GLY A 297 -7.59 28.61 -5.72
C GLY A 297 -8.04 30.08 -5.72
N GLY A 298 -9.35 30.32 -5.80
CA GLY A 298 -10.02 31.61 -5.71
C GLY A 298 -10.99 31.76 -4.54
N PHE A 299 -10.97 30.88 -3.53
CA PHE A 299 -11.87 30.99 -2.37
C PHE A 299 -11.54 32.22 -1.49
N THR A 300 -12.02 33.40 -1.88
CA THR A 300 -12.24 34.50 -0.93
C THR A 300 -13.40 34.09 -0.04
N VAL A 301 -13.09 33.52 1.11
CA VAL A 301 -14.09 33.20 2.13
C VAL A 301 -14.84 34.50 2.48
N PRO A 302 -16.16 34.62 2.23
CA PRO A 302 -16.95 35.60 2.95
C PRO A 302 -16.89 35.20 4.42
N ASP A 303 -16.47 36.13 5.27
CA ASP A 303 -16.19 36.05 6.72
C ASP A 303 -17.41 35.65 7.60
N ASP A 304 -18.39 34.91 7.06
CA ASP A 304 -19.73 34.70 7.67
C ASP A 304 -20.19 33.22 7.68
N ASP A 305 -19.29 32.24 7.46
CA ASP A 305 -19.63 30.82 7.58
C ASP A 305 -19.52 30.34 9.05
N ASP A 306 -20.57 30.66 9.82
CA ASP A 306 -20.82 30.21 11.19
C ASP A 306 -21.51 28.81 11.25
N ASN A 307 -21.68 28.10 10.12
CA ASN A 307 -22.43 26.83 10.05
C ASN A 307 -21.59 25.57 10.30
N GLY A 308 -20.27 25.69 10.47
CA GLY A 308 -19.42 24.61 10.94
C GLY A 308 -19.25 23.44 9.96
N ASP A 309 -19.36 23.69 8.66
CA ASP A 309 -19.41 22.67 7.61
C ASP A 309 -18.30 22.75 6.54
N GLY A 310 -17.11 23.29 6.87
CA GLY A 310 -15.93 22.57 6.37
C GLY A 310 -14.64 23.26 6.00
N VAL A 311 -14.47 24.59 6.12
CA VAL A 311 -13.14 25.18 5.80
C VAL A 311 -12.64 26.16 6.88
N ILE A 312 -13.49 27.05 7.42
CA ILE A 312 -13.05 28.09 8.38
C ILE A 312 -12.65 27.52 9.76
N ASP A 313 -13.35 26.52 10.29
CA ASP A 313 -13.01 25.97 11.61
C ASP A 313 -11.62 25.32 11.67
N ILE A 314 -11.16 24.77 10.53
CA ILE A 314 -9.79 24.29 10.34
C ILE A 314 -8.81 25.47 10.31
N TRP A 315 -9.18 26.61 9.73
CA TRP A 315 -8.37 27.84 9.82
C TRP A 315 -8.24 28.35 11.26
N ASP A 316 -9.33 28.33 12.04
CA ASP A 316 -9.34 28.80 13.44
C ASP A 316 -8.57 27.88 14.40
N HIS A 317 -8.47 26.59 14.09
CA HIS A 317 -7.70 25.64 14.91
C HIS A 317 -6.20 25.63 14.60
N ILE A 318 -5.77 26.22 13.48
CA ILE A 318 -4.38 26.05 13.02
C ILE A 318 -3.68 27.35 12.61
N ALA A 319 -4.39 28.47 12.57
CA ALA A 319 -3.74 29.77 12.70
C ALA A 319 -3.40 30.02 14.17
N PRO A 320 -2.18 30.44 14.54
CA PRO A 320 -1.98 31.01 15.87
C PRO A 320 -2.97 32.16 16.03
N THR A 321 -3.77 32.14 17.10
CA THR A 321 -4.94 33.01 17.42
C THR A 321 -4.72 34.53 17.36
N THR A 322 -3.56 34.98 16.85
CA THR A 322 -3.16 36.37 16.66
C THR A 322 -2.96 36.76 15.19
N ALA A 323 -3.04 35.83 14.24
CA ALA A 323 -2.98 36.14 12.82
C ALA A 323 -4.38 36.56 12.32
N ASN A 324 -4.50 37.79 11.83
CA ASN A 324 -5.72 38.28 11.19
C ASN A 324 -6.06 37.37 9.98
N PRO A 325 -7.29 36.83 9.87
CA PRO A 325 -7.71 35.92 8.79
C PRO A 325 -7.62 36.53 7.37
N GLY A 326 -7.41 37.84 7.24
CA GLY A 326 -7.36 38.53 5.95
C GLY A 326 -5.99 38.67 5.26
N THR A 327 -4.89 38.20 5.86
CA THR A 327 -3.55 38.32 5.23
C THR A 327 -2.72 37.07 5.46
N LEU A 328 -2.84 36.11 4.55
CA LEU A 328 -1.84 35.07 4.40
C LEU A 328 -0.51 35.71 3.97
N PRO A 329 0.62 35.43 4.64
CA PRO A 329 1.92 35.71 4.05
C PRO A 329 2.02 34.87 2.78
N GLY A 330 1.91 35.51 1.61
CA GLY A 330 1.84 34.89 0.27
C GLY A 330 3.12 34.16 -0.15
N GLY A 331 3.50 33.15 0.61
CA GLY A 331 4.69 32.34 0.41
C GLY A 331 4.80 31.10 1.31
N GLY A 332 3.85 30.88 2.23
CA GLY A 332 3.68 29.58 2.89
C GLY A 332 2.70 28.74 2.09
N ALA A 333 3.19 27.79 1.30
CA ALA A 333 2.33 26.74 0.77
C ALA A 333 1.87 25.89 1.97
N TYR A 334 0.65 26.12 2.44
CA TYR A 334 0.02 25.27 3.44
C TYR A 334 -0.48 24.03 2.70
N HIS A 335 0.41 23.06 2.53
CA HIS A 335 0.01 21.72 2.12
C HIS A 335 -0.04 20.90 3.41
N ARG A 336 -1.21 20.82 4.04
CA ARG A 336 -1.43 20.03 5.26
C ARG A 336 -1.75 18.58 4.94
N GLY A 337 -1.12 18.03 3.91
CA GLY A 337 -0.89 16.59 3.89
C GLY A 337 -0.23 16.19 5.21
N ALA A 338 -0.34 14.93 5.62
CA ALA A 338 0.38 14.38 6.77
C ALA A 338 1.91 14.60 6.72
N TYR A 339 2.42 15.19 5.63
CA TYR A 339 3.80 15.47 5.37
C TYR A 339 4.16 16.96 5.54
N ARG A 340 4.95 17.25 6.58
CA ARG A 340 5.72 18.48 6.70
C ARG A 340 7.20 18.11 6.59
N PRO A 341 8.03 18.81 5.81
CA PRO A 341 9.48 18.60 5.85
C PRO A 341 9.99 18.64 7.30
N GLY A 342 10.62 17.53 7.74
CA GLY A 342 11.08 17.34 9.12
C GLY A 342 10.02 16.88 10.14
N GLY A 343 8.80 16.55 9.71
CA GLY A 343 7.79 15.87 10.52
C GLY A 343 8.04 14.35 10.63
N GLY A 344 7.32 13.66 11.54
CA GLY A 344 7.55 12.23 11.80
C GLY A 344 7.32 11.33 10.60
N VAL A 345 6.23 11.55 9.84
CA VAL A 345 5.96 10.82 8.58
C VAL A 345 7.06 11.08 7.54
N ALA A 346 7.60 12.31 7.52
CA ALA A 346 8.70 12.65 6.63
C ALA A 346 9.99 11.93 6.95
N ALA A 347 10.40 11.98 8.22
CA ALA A 347 11.56 11.25 8.71
C ALA A 347 11.41 9.74 8.52
N GLN A 348 10.21 9.20 8.72
CA GLN A 348 9.88 7.79 8.49
C GLN A 348 10.09 7.41 7.02
N GLN A 349 9.49 8.14 6.08
CA GLN A 349 9.64 7.84 4.66
C GLN A 349 11.06 8.12 4.14
N ASP A 350 11.78 9.08 4.71
CA ASP A 350 13.21 9.26 4.46
C ASP A 350 14.02 8.03 4.89
N GLN A 351 13.70 7.45 6.05
CA GLN A 351 14.35 6.22 6.53
C GLN A 351 14.07 5.04 5.59
N TRP A 352 12.84 4.93 5.09
CA TRP A 352 12.49 3.88 4.13
C TRP A 352 13.15 4.06 2.77
N ASN A 353 13.72 5.24 2.50
CA ASN A 353 14.13 5.67 1.16
C ASN A 353 12.97 5.44 0.17
N VAL A 354 11.80 5.99 0.51
CA VAL A 354 10.59 5.81 -0.32
C VAL A 354 10.88 6.27 -1.74
N SER A 355 10.56 5.40 -2.70
CA SER A 355 10.56 5.78 -4.10
C SER A 355 9.27 6.55 -4.40
N LEU A 356 9.42 7.82 -4.78
CA LEU A 356 8.29 8.71 -5.07
C LEU A 356 7.76 8.49 -6.48
N ASP A 357 6.52 8.93 -6.71
CA ASP A 357 5.94 8.91 -8.05
C ASP A 357 6.71 9.87 -8.98
N ALA A 358 7.12 9.34 -10.14
CA ALA A 358 7.97 10.07 -11.07
C ALA A 358 7.27 11.28 -11.70
N SER A 359 5.96 11.19 -11.94
CA SER A 359 5.19 12.31 -12.48
C SER A 359 5.04 13.44 -11.46
N CYS A 360 4.90 13.07 -10.18
CA CYS A 360 4.91 14.03 -9.09
C CYS A 360 6.25 14.75 -8.94
N GLU A 361 7.36 14.01 -8.91
CA GLU A 361 8.69 14.62 -8.83
C GLU A 361 9.01 15.50 -10.05
N LEU A 362 8.51 15.13 -11.23
CA LEU A 362 8.64 15.94 -12.44
C LEU A 362 7.87 17.27 -12.33
N ALA A 363 6.66 17.23 -11.78
CA ALA A 363 5.81 18.41 -11.64
C ALA A 363 6.29 19.35 -10.53
N LEU A 364 6.76 18.79 -9.41
CA LEU A 364 7.02 19.55 -8.18
C LEU A 364 8.49 19.71 -7.83
N GLY A 365 9.35 18.90 -8.43
CA GLY A 365 10.76 18.80 -8.11
C GLY A 365 11.06 17.57 -7.26
N ALA A 366 12.28 17.05 -7.44
CA ALA A 366 12.76 15.88 -6.72
C ALA A 366 12.68 16.06 -5.20
N GLY A 367 12.09 15.07 -4.52
CA GLY A 367 11.90 15.05 -3.07
C GLY A 367 10.87 16.05 -2.53
N ASP A 368 10.00 16.63 -3.37
CA ASP A 368 8.92 17.48 -2.86
C ASP A 368 8.06 16.71 -1.85
N ALA A 369 7.74 17.40 -0.76
CA ALA A 369 6.95 16.91 0.36
C ALA A 369 5.59 16.31 -0.06
N ARG A 370 4.98 16.88 -1.08
CA ARG A 370 3.63 16.50 -1.53
C ARG A 370 3.64 15.14 -2.22
N CYS A 371 4.74 14.79 -2.88
CA CYS A 371 4.91 13.49 -3.55
C CYS A 371 5.00 12.32 -2.59
N ARG A 372 4.93 12.57 -1.29
CA ARG A 372 4.95 11.60 -0.21
C ARG A 372 3.62 11.42 0.47
N ASN A 373 2.67 12.30 0.18
CA ASN A 373 1.28 12.14 0.56
C ASN A 373 0.64 11.18 -0.45
N GLU A 374 0.30 9.97 0.00
CA GLU A 374 -0.35 8.94 -0.81
C GLU A 374 -1.59 9.49 -1.52
N PHE A 375 -2.46 10.23 -0.81
CA PHE A 375 -3.66 10.79 -1.42
C PHE A 375 -3.36 11.85 -2.49
N HIS A 376 -2.35 12.69 -2.26
CA HIS A 376 -1.93 13.68 -3.26
C HIS A 376 -1.45 13.00 -4.54
N VAL A 377 -0.65 11.93 -4.40
CA VAL A 377 -0.18 11.13 -5.53
C VAL A 377 -1.36 10.47 -6.24
N LEU A 378 -2.26 9.81 -5.51
CA LEU A 378 -3.44 9.16 -6.08
C LEU A 378 -4.32 10.14 -6.88
N ALA A 379 -4.53 11.35 -6.35
CA ALA A 379 -5.44 12.33 -6.95
C ALA A 379 -4.86 13.06 -8.17
N ASN A 380 -3.55 13.30 -8.19
CA ASN A 380 -2.96 14.24 -9.14
C ASN A 380 -1.92 13.61 -10.09
N HIS A 381 -1.39 12.43 -9.74
CA HIS A 381 -0.19 11.88 -10.36
C HIS A 381 -0.36 10.44 -10.85
N VAL A 382 -1.26 9.64 -10.25
CA VAL A 382 -1.55 8.29 -10.75
C VAL A 382 -2.32 8.36 -12.08
N THR A 383 -1.69 7.88 -13.14
CA THR A 383 -2.25 7.84 -14.49
C THR A 383 -2.84 6.47 -14.85
N THR A 384 -2.43 5.41 -14.15
CA THR A 384 -2.97 4.05 -14.30
C THR A 384 -4.44 4.00 -13.82
N PRO A 385 -5.38 3.41 -14.59
CA PRO A 385 -6.77 3.32 -14.17
C PRO A 385 -6.91 2.62 -12.81
N PHE A 386 -7.68 3.22 -11.91
CA PHE A 386 -7.86 2.68 -10.57
C PHE A 386 -9.32 2.64 -10.10
N PHE A 387 -9.56 1.67 -9.21
CA PHE A 387 -10.78 1.53 -8.43
C PHE A 387 -10.48 1.86 -6.97
N VAL A 388 -11.34 2.63 -6.32
CA VAL A 388 -11.25 2.92 -4.89
C VAL A 388 -12.36 2.18 -4.16
N ARG A 389 -11.99 1.44 -3.11
CA ARG A 389 -12.95 1.02 -2.09
C ARG A 389 -12.56 1.60 -0.75
N GLN A 390 -13.50 2.26 -0.09
CA GLN A 390 -13.29 2.89 1.21
C GLN A 390 -14.55 2.81 2.04
N ALA A 391 -14.47 2.20 3.22
CA ALA A 391 -15.56 2.26 4.17
C ALA A 391 -15.67 3.68 4.74
N LEU A 392 -16.88 4.26 4.70
CA LEU A 392 -17.16 5.62 5.17
C LEU A 392 -17.03 5.76 6.69
N ARG A 393 -16.95 4.64 7.43
CA ARG A 393 -16.77 4.62 8.88
C ARG A 393 -15.58 3.77 9.31
N ASP A 394 -14.59 3.62 8.44
CA ASP A 394 -13.39 2.85 8.70
C ASP A 394 -12.83 3.16 10.11
N ALA A 395 -12.98 2.19 11.01
CA ALA A 395 -12.64 2.38 12.41
C ALA A 395 -11.12 2.51 12.61
N HIS A 396 -10.30 1.98 11.70
CA HIS A 396 -8.86 2.14 11.78
C HIS A 396 -8.46 3.58 11.46
N GLN A 397 -9.07 4.17 10.44
CA GLN A 397 -8.80 5.55 10.04
C GLN A 397 -9.34 6.56 11.06
N ILE A 398 -10.54 6.32 11.59
CA ILE A 398 -11.16 7.19 12.61
C ILE A 398 -10.39 7.13 13.94
N ASN A 399 -10.00 5.94 14.41
CA ASN A 399 -9.37 5.77 15.72
C ASN A 399 -7.84 5.85 15.68
N GLY A 400 -7.22 5.50 14.55
CA GLY A 400 -5.76 5.42 14.37
C GLY A 400 -5.08 6.76 14.57
N GLY A 401 -5.84 7.84 14.41
CA GLY A 401 -5.37 9.18 14.63
C GLY A 401 -4.44 9.63 13.53
N TYR A 402 -4.95 10.50 12.68
CA TYR A 402 -4.11 11.24 11.77
C TYR A 402 -3.17 12.11 12.58
N SER A 403 -1.88 11.79 12.51
CA SER A 403 -0.83 12.66 13.03
C SER A 403 -0.65 13.81 12.03
N PHE A 404 -1.60 14.73 12.01
CA PHE A 404 -1.41 15.97 11.27
C PHE A 404 -0.32 16.78 11.96
N ALA A 405 0.61 17.31 11.17
CA ALA A 405 1.86 17.86 11.65
C ALA A 405 1.73 18.99 12.69
N ASP A 406 0.57 19.64 12.78
CA ASP A 406 0.32 20.76 13.68
C ASP A 406 -0.47 20.38 14.95
N ASP A 407 -1.16 19.23 14.95
CA ASP A 407 -1.87 18.72 16.13
C ASP A 407 -1.90 17.17 16.14
N PRO A 408 -0.98 16.52 16.87
CA PRO A 408 -0.97 15.06 17.00
C PRO A 408 -2.17 14.52 17.79
N THR A 409 -2.96 15.40 18.42
CA THR A 409 -4.20 15.05 19.13
C THR A 409 -5.44 15.17 18.26
N PHE A 410 -5.33 15.74 17.06
CA PHE A 410 -6.46 15.86 16.14
C PHE A 410 -7.02 14.49 15.79
N ARG A 411 -8.32 14.33 15.90
CA ARG A 411 -9.06 13.14 15.48
C ARG A 411 -10.31 13.62 14.76
N PHE A 412 -10.62 13.03 13.62
CA PHE A 412 -11.94 13.21 13.03
C PHE A 412 -12.97 12.57 13.96
N THR A 413 -14.08 13.26 14.17
CA THR A 413 -15.31 12.56 14.55
C THR A 413 -15.74 11.66 13.40
N GLU A 414 -16.49 10.60 13.70
CA GLU A 414 -17.02 9.70 12.67
C GLU A 414 -17.81 10.46 11.58
N ALA A 415 -18.63 11.44 11.99
CA ALA A 415 -19.40 12.27 11.06
C ALA A 415 -18.52 13.12 10.15
N GLU A 416 -17.46 13.75 10.68
CA GLU A 416 -16.50 14.52 9.88
C GLU A 416 -15.72 13.64 8.91
N TYR A 417 -15.27 12.46 9.37
CA TYR A 417 -14.56 11.50 8.52
C TYR A 417 -15.43 11.09 7.33
N ARG A 418 -16.66 10.63 7.61
CA ARG A 418 -17.63 10.21 6.60
C ARG A 418 -17.90 11.32 5.58
N ALA A 419 -18.19 12.53 6.06
CA ALA A 419 -18.49 13.66 5.19
C ALA A 419 -17.32 13.98 4.25
N ARG A 420 -16.08 13.91 4.75
CA ARG A 420 -14.88 14.21 3.96
C ARG A 420 -14.56 13.14 2.93
N VAL A 421 -14.63 11.87 3.29
CA VAL A 421 -14.45 10.78 2.33
C VAL A 421 -15.48 10.90 1.20
N PHE A 422 -16.75 11.15 1.54
CA PHE A 422 -17.80 11.36 0.55
C PHE A 422 -17.50 12.57 -0.35
N GLN A 423 -17.15 13.73 0.23
CA GLN A 423 -16.83 14.93 -0.54
C GLN A 423 -15.63 14.74 -1.48
N GLN A 424 -14.60 14.01 -1.05
CA GLN A 424 -13.46 13.69 -1.90
C GLN A 424 -13.86 12.78 -3.06
N ILE A 425 -14.65 11.73 -2.79
CA ILE A 425 -15.17 10.85 -3.83
C ILE A 425 -15.96 11.66 -4.87
N ASP A 426 -16.86 12.52 -4.40
CA ASP A 426 -17.66 13.41 -5.26
C ASP A 426 -16.75 14.32 -6.10
N SER A 427 -15.74 14.93 -5.48
CA SER A 427 -14.76 15.78 -6.17
C SER A 427 -13.95 15.01 -7.23
N PHE A 428 -13.66 13.72 -6.99
CA PHE A 428 -13.00 12.86 -7.96
C PHE A 428 -13.90 12.55 -9.16
N VAL A 429 -15.16 12.19 -8.90
CA VAL A 429 -16.19 11.90 -9.91
C VAL A 429 -16.48 13.13 -10.78
N GLU A 430 -16.59 14.30 -10.16
CA GLU A 430 -16.85 15.56 -10.87
C GLU A 430 -15.62 16.09 -11.63
N GLY A 431 -14.45 15.45 -11.46
CA GLY A 431 -13.20 15.82 -12.14
C GLY A 431 -12.51 17.05 -11.54
N HIS A 432 -12.88 17.45 -10.33
CA HIS A 432 -12.36 18.65 -9.65
C HIS A 432 -10.88 18.56 -9.29
N HIS A 433 -10.28 17.36 -9.25
CA HIS A 433 -8.84 17.18 -9.02
C HIS A 433 -7.95 18.06 -9.94
N ASN A 434 -8.43 18.45 -11.12
CA ASN A 434 -7.70 19.35 -12.01
C ASN A 434 -7.68 20.81 -11.54
N ASP A 435 -8.70 21.24 -10.80
CA ASP A 435 -8.86 22.62 -10.33
C ASP A 435 -7.82 22.92 -9.23
N SER A 436 -7.55 21.93 -8.38
CA SER A 436 -6.51 22.05 -7.35
C SER A 436 -5.10 22.07 -7.93
N MET A 437 -4.82 21.25 -8.94
CA MET A 437 -3.55 21.31 -9.68
C MET A 437 -3.35 22.67 -10.36
N ALA A 438 -4.42 23.23 -10.94
CA ALA A 438 -4.36 24.57 -11.52
C ALA A 438 -4.08 25.64 -10.45
N ALA A 439 -4.66 25.50 -9.26
CA ALA A 439 -4.47 26.41 -8.13
C ALA A 439 -3.05 26.34 -7.54
N THR A 440 -2.43 25.17 -7.48
CA THR A 440 -1.06 24.99 -6.93
C THR A 440 0.04 25.31 -7.95
N GLY A 441 -0.31 25.62 -9.20
CA GLY A 441 0.65 25.88 -10.27
C GLY A 441 1.22 24.61 -10.90
N GLU A 442 0.60 23.46 -10.65
CA GLU A 442 0.89 22.15 -11.24
C GLU A 442 0.21 21.96 -12.61
N ALA A 443 -0.30 23.06 -13.19
CA ALA A 443 -1.00 23.08 -14.46
C ALA A 443 -0.17 22.44 -15.59
N GLY A 444 -0.61 21.28 -16.08
CA GLY A 444 0.04 20.60 -17.21
C GLY A 444 -0.10 19.08 -17.23
N ILE A 445 -0.46 18.45 -16.10
CA ILE A 445 -0.83 17.04 -16.12
C ILE A 445 -2.26 16.94 -16.66
N PRO A 446 -2.50 16.17 -17.74
CA PRO A 446 -3.85 15.93 -18.21
C PRO A 446 -4.67 15.26 -17.11
N ALA A 447 -5.91 15.69 -16.93
CA ALA A 447 -6.90 14.93 -16.17
C ALA A 447 -6.81 13.45 -16.58
N PRO A 448 -6.84 12.51 -15.62
CA PRO A 448 -6.97 11.10 -15.96
C PRO A 448 -8.21 10.94 -16.84
N THR A 449 -8.03 10.35 -18.02
CA THR A 449 -9.13 10.18 -19.00
C THR A 449 -9.88 8.88 -18.81
N TRP A 450 -9.53 8.10 -17.79
CA TRP A 450 -10.13 6.81 -17.50
C TRP A 450 -11.34 6.96 -16.58
N ALA A 451 -12.25 5.99 -16.68
CA ALA A 451 -13.45 5.93 -15.87
C ALA A 451 -13.11 5.53 -14.44
N LEU A 452 -13.46 6.36 -13.45
CA LEU A 452 -13.25 6.04 -12.05
C LEU A 452 -14.21 4.96 -11.56
N GLY A 453 -13.68 4.01 -10.79
CA GLY A 453 -14.48 3.06 -10.02
C GLY A 453 -14.45 3.43 -8.55
N VAL A 454 -15.62 3.53 -7.90
CA VAL A 454 -15.72 3.76 -6.46
C VAL A 454 -16.75 2.85 -5.83
N PHE A 455 -16.38 2.21 -4.71
CA PHE A 455 -17.29 1.54 -3.80
C PHE A 455 -17.10 2.07 -2.38
N ALA A 456 -18.09 2.76 -1.83
CA ALA A 456 -17.99 3.32 -0.48
C ALA A 456 -19.20 2.95 0.36
N SER A 457 -19.04 1.90 1.17
CA SER A 457 -20.05 1.40 2.10
C SER A 457 -19.96 2.11 3.44
N ASP A 458 -21.07 2.25 4.15
CA ASP A 458 -21.10 2.85 5.50
C ASP A 458 -20.60 1.88 6.58
N THR A 459 -19.69 0.94 6.28
CA THR A 459 -19.20 -0.07 7.25
C THR A 459 -18.15 0.50 8.20
N THR A 460 -18.11 -0.02 9.44
CA THR A 460 -17.06 0.33 10.41
C THR A 460 -15.84 -0.57 10.33
N VAL A 461 -15.95 -1.69 9.60
CA VAL A 461 -14.95 -2.73 9.60
C VAL A 461 -13.82 -2.34 8.66
N HIS A 462 -12.61 -2.17 9.20
CA HIS A 462 -11.39 -2.11 8.41
C HIS A 462 -11.02 -3.53 7.95
N ALA A 463 -11.87 -4.10 7.10
CA ALA A 463 -11.68 -5.40 6.47
C ALA A 463 -11.58 -5.15 4.98
N GLY A 464 -10.72 -5.91 4.31
CA GLY A 464 -10.38 -5.63 2.92
C GLY A 464 -11.14 -6.45 1.90
N ASP A 465 -10.76 -6.27 0.65
CA ASP A 465 -11.12 -7.12 -0.50
C ASP A 465 -10.73 -8.60 -0.34
N HIS A 466 -9.90 -8.95 0.65
CA HIS A 466 -9.58 -10.32 1.06
C HIS A 466 -10.57 -10.91 2.09
N ASP A 467 -11.45 -10.11 2.67
CA ASP A 467 -12.50 -10.57 3.57
C ASP A 467 -13.74 -10.98 2.77
N ALA A 468 -14.22 -12.20 3.01
CA ALA A 468 -15.31 -12.77 2.22
C ALA A 468 -16.65 -12.06 2.48
N PHE A 469 -16.86 -11.49 3.65
CA PHE A 469 -18.10 -10.78 3.97
C PHE A 469 -18.11 -9.40 3.31
N GLU A 470 -17.08 -8.59 3.50
CA GLU A 470 -17.01 -7.25 2.89
C GLU A 470 -17.02 -7.33 1.36
N PHE A 471 -16.29 -8.28 0.77
CA PHE A 471 -16.15 -8.34 -0.68
C PHE A 471 -17.42 -8.82 -1.42
N PHE A 472 -18.16 -9.77 -0.86
CA PHE A 472 -19.29 -10.41 -1.55
C PHE A 472 -20.67 -10.08 -0.96
N ASP A 473 -20.74 -9.79 0.35
CA ASP A 473 -22.00 -9.75 1.09
C ASP A 473 -22.46 -8.33 1.43
N VAL A 474 -21.55 -7.34 1.43
CA VAL A 474 -21.90 -5.91 1.50
C VAL A 474 -22.36 -5.45 0.13
N LYS A 475 -23.61 -4.99 0.04
CA LYS A 475 -24.23 -4.56 -1.22
C LYS A 475 -24.72 -3.13 -1.13
N LEU A 476 -24.45 -2.37 -2.19
CA LEU A 476 -24.91 -1.01 -2.38
C LEU A 476 -25.83 -0.97 -3.60
N CYS A 477 -26.82 -0.09 -3.56
CA CYS A 477 -27.69 0.15 -4.70
C CYS A 477 -27.03 1.18 -5.61
N GLU A 478 -27.09 0.98 -6.92
CA GLU A 478 -26.50 1.90 -7.88
C GLU A 478 -27.29 3.23 -7.90
N VAL A 479 -26.59 4.35 -7.77
CA VAL A 479 -27.22 5.67 -7.78
C VAL A 479 -27.91 5.89 -9.14
N GLY A 480 -29.23 6.07 -9.12
CA GLY A 480 -30.01 6.36 -10.31
C GLY A 480 -30.48 5.14 -11.13
N VAL A 481 -30.14 3.91 -10.73
CA VAL A 481 -30.62 2.68 -11.37
C VAL A 481 -31.48 1.91 -10.37
N GLY A 482 -32.81 1.97 -10.52
CA GLY A 482 -33.80 1.14 -9.81
C GLY A 482 -33.62 0.97 -8.29
N THR A 483 -34.57 1.42 -7.47
CA THR A 483 -34.50 1.21 -6.00
C THR A 483 -34.85 -0.23 -5.57
N GLY A 484 -34.64 -1.22 -6.43
CA GLY A 484 -34.99 -2.61 -6.17
C GLY A 484 -33.79 -3.39 -5.61
N PRO A 485 -34.01 -4.35 -4.68
CA PRO A 485 -32.96 -5.26 -4.22
C PRO A 485 -32.28 -6.08 -5.34
N ALA A 486 -32.92 -6.15 -6.52
CA ALA A 486 -32.37 -6.80 -7.71
C ALA A 486 -31.26 -5.97 -8.39
N ASP A 487 -31.18 -4.68 -8.07
CA ASP A 487 -30.26 -3.70 -8.64
C ASP A 487 -29.11 -3.36 -7.65
N ALA A 488 -29.01 -4.09 -6.54
CA ALA A 488 -27.91 -3.94 -5.59
C ALA A 488 -26.70 -4.77 -6.02
N PHE A 489 -25.52 -4.16 -6.00
CA PHE A 489 -24.24 -4.77 -6.37
C PHE A 489 -23.36 -4.89 -5.14
N SER A 490 -22.71 -6.05 -5.01
CA SER A 490 -21.63 -6.19 -4.03
C SER A 490 -20.41 -5.41 -4.46
N TYR A 491 -19.44 -5.24 -3.55
CA TYR A 491 -18.12 -4.71 -3.90
C TYR A 491 -17.50 -5.52 -5.06
N HIS A 492 -17.54 -6.85 -4.98
CA HIS A 492 -17.14 -7.74 -6.08
C HIS A 492 -17.82 -7.39 -7.41
N ASP A 493 -19.14 -7.23 -7.42
CA ASP A 493 -19.90 -6.98 -8.65
C ASP A 493 -19.56 -5.60 -9.25
N ALA A 494 -19.40 -4.57 -8.41
CA ALA A 494 -19.01 -3.23 -8.84
C ALA A 494 -17.60 -3.23 -9.45
N LEU A 495 -16.63 -3.86 -8.76
CA LEU A 495 -15.27 -3.98 -9.26
C LEU A 495 -15.21 -4.76 -10.57
N PHE A 496 -15.88 -5.92 -10.64
CA PHE A 496 -15.86 -6.75 -11.84
C PHE A 496 -16.50 -6.05 -13.06
N ARG A 497 -17.58 -5.29 -12.85
CA ARG A 497 -18.19 -4.48 -13.90
C ARG A 497 -17.25 -3.39 -14.40
N TRP A 498 -16.62 -2.67 -13.49
CA TRP A 498 -15.66 -1.63 -13.85
C TRP A 498 -14.51 -2.19 -14.71
N LEU A 499 -14.05 -3.41 -14.42
CA LEU A 499 -13.05 -4.12 -15.21
C LEU A 499 -13.55 -4.53 -16.61
N ASP A 500 -14.82 -4.89 -16.78
CA ASP A 500 -15.37 -5.40 -18.04
C ASP A 500 -15.83 -4.29 -19.00
N SER A 501 -16.29 -3.15 -18.47
CA SER A 501 -17.04 -2.17 -19.28
C SER A 501 -16.28 -0.90 -19.64
N ASP A 502 -15.13 -0.61 -19.02
CA ASP A 502 -14.50 0.72 -19.05
C ASP A 502 -15.45 1.87 -18.69
N THR A 503 -16.60 1.56 -18.07
CA THR A 503 -17.57 2.58 -17.66
C THR A 503 -17.36 2.93 -16.21
N GLU A 504 -17.57 4.21 -15.93
CA GLU A 504 -17.58 4.73 -14.57
C GLU A 504 -18.57 3.92 -13.75
N THR A 505 -18.11 3.40 -12.61
CA THR A 505 -18.91 2.56 -11.73
C THR A 505 -18.83 3.16 -10.34
N ILE A 506 -19.87 3.88 -9.95
CA ILE A 506 -19.93 4.57 -8.66
C ILE A 506 -21.05 3.93 -7.85
N ALA A 507 -20.66 3.30 -6.75
CA ALA A 507 -21.57 2.77 -5.75
C ALA A 507 -21.19 3.40 -4.41
N VAL A 508 -21.91 4.45 -4.01
CA VAL A 508 -21.65 5.18 -2.78
C VAL A 508 -22.94 5.22 -1.98
N GLU A 509 -22.86 4.87 -0.71
CA GLU A 509 -23.99 4.97 0.19
C GLU A 509 -24.25 6.44 0.55
N ASP A 510 -25.45 6.96 0.28
CA ASP A 510 -25.80 8.35 0.57
C ASP A 510 -25.75 8.63 2.09
N PRO A 511 -24.86 9.53 2.56
CA PRO A 511 -24.76 9.87 3.98
C PRO A 511 -26.03 10.50 4.56
N ALA A 512 -26.85 11.15 3.74
CA ALA A 512 -28.10 11.78 4.18
C ALA A 512 -29.30 10.81 4.23
N ALA A 513 -29.25 9.71 3.48
CA ALA A 513 -30.32 8.73 3.40
C ALA A 513 -30.36 7.78 4.61
N PHE A 514 -29.28 7.69 5.39
CA PHE A 514 -29.12 6.68 6.43
C PHE A 514 -29.44 7.18 7.85
N ALA A 515 -30.61 6.78 8.36
CA ALA A 515 -30.98 6.91 9.79
C ALA A 515 -31.27 5.54 10.46
N GLY A 516 -30.88 4.42 9.84
CA GLY A 516 -31.22 3.05 10.25
C GLY A 516 -30.01 2.11 10.43
N GLU A 517 -30.23 0.93 11.02
CA GLU A 517 -29.22 -0.12 11.24
C GLU A 517 -28.82 -0.84 9.93
N TYR A 518 -27.58 -1.32 9.87
CA TYR A 518 -26.99 -2.03 8.73
C TYR A 518 -27.84 -3.15 8.15
N CYS A 519 -27.83 -3.22 6.83
CA CYS A 519 -28.39 -4.31 6.06
C CYS A 519 -27.49 -5.55 6.05
N ASN A 520 -27.70 -6.46 7.00
CA ASN A 520 -27.05 -7.78 6.95
C ASN A 520 -27.79 -8.67 5.94
N ALA A 521 -27.08 -9.39 5.07
CA ALA A 521 -27.64 -10.31 4.08
C ALA A 521 -28.61 -11.38 4.64
N ALA A 522 -28.62 -11.58 5.96
CA ALA A 522 -29.58 -12.43 6.66
C ALA A 522 -31.00 -11.82 6.78
N GLU A 523 -31.17 -10.52 6.55
CA GLU A 523 -32.46 -9.83 6.66
C GLU A 523 -33.07 -9.58 5.26
N PRO A 524 -34.19 -10.23 4.90
CA PRO A 524 -34.75 -10.20 3.54
C PRO A 524 -35.45 -8.88 3.15
N THR A 525 -35.29 -7.81 3.94
CA THR A 525 -35.95 -6.51 3.74
C THR A 525 -34.93 -5.38 3.82
N CYS A 526 -33.99 -5.39 2.89
CA CYS A 526 -33.14 -4.24 2.64
C CYS A 526 -33.77 -3.45 1.50
N ASP A 527 -34.51 -2.40 1.86
CA ASP A 527 -35.01 -1.44 0.90
C ASP A 527 -33.83 -0.54 0.50
N CYS A 528 -33.50 -0.53 -0.80
CA CYS A 528 -32.57 0.45 -1.39
C CYS A 528 -33.16 1.86 -1.21
N PHE A 529 -32.39 2.78 -0.64
CA PHE A 529 -32.78 4.19 -0.51
C PHE A 529 -32.06 5.07 -1.53
#